data_AF-A0A354C5B9-F1
#
_entry.id   AF-A0A354C5B9-F1
#
_cell.length_a   1.000
_cell.length_b   1.000
_cell.length_c   1.000
_cell.angle_alpha   90.00
_cell.angle_beta   90.00
_cell.angle_gamma   90.00
#
_symmetry.space_group_name_H-M   'P 1'
#
loop_
_entity.id
_entity.type
_entity.pdbx_description
1 polymer ?
#
loop_
_entity_poly.entity_id
_entity_poly.type
_entity_poly.pdbx_seq_one_letter_code
_entity_poly.pdbx_strand_id
1 'polypeptide(L)'
;MGNSDSGMLKKFTAWTFQSGYDPRDAVLEQIRQDLAGKVSILELLKQYMEELGTSPDHTAVQFDKMAKLFQSGMTANEVEGHFYGIALCLRTGDQEENLASIGNILQVLWGATLHDKDPWVGKSFAPITSKDLDAITLGAFRPEGKVFRGINHFNKIEFKVLNVLSFHVLNLWIGLNPAPQEEQKNYGHEKDGGNFIAAKGPSVCHGTNREVFQLNYRWKNLGNSVPLCWLIDELVQIAEGLYLGQLLFSTKHLLRDYDPACPVPDYDYQHFGYFVLFDKTWNMEARRLFPFLDIPETAPGMVDTHAVASFNLPKFSTFTFEEPTPRMSNDATLALIRSDMKDKPTIMHLFKEYSDTLHGGMDNDSPYFLRLQEIFNRGIGIRDMEGHYRGALVSWHAEGMLKFFDLNTVNLAWTNLARNFSTWTGKSIEEITRERLEEMTDGYEKGELPTRWGANTQSIRTFKEKFVGRLMNIADIWTESVPPDEALRLGYDLKNFFFIAHQAKSLNENCQGKDVYQFNYRWPKLKTIIPDCYCMDEIVKIASGLYLGQLMYATEILIPYDPTADPSLYKYANFGYFLLMDDEWHQIRLNIGFDLTNV
;
A
#
# COMPACT_ATOMS: atom_id res chain seq x y z
N MET A 1 9.60 -9.75 -29.60
CA MET A 1 8.89 -9.16 -28.45
C MET A 1 9.54 -7.83 -28.08
N GLY A 2 9.24 -6.74 -28.78
CA GLY A 2 9.96 -5.48 -28.55
C GLY A 2 9.36 -4.30 -29.30
N ASN A 3 8.16 -3.87 -28.89
CA ASN A 3 7.63 -2.54 -29.23
C ASN A 3 6.37 -2.14 -28.42
N SER A 4 5.62 -3.06 -27.81
CA SER A 4 4.41 -2.71 -27.03
C SER A 4 4.71 -2.24 -25.60
N ASP A 5 5.60 -2.91 -24.86
CA ASP A 5 5.90 -2.58 -23.45
C ASP A 5 6.64 -1.25 -23.30
N SER A 6 7.51 -0.93 -24.27
CA SER A 6 8.15 0.40 -24.35
C SER A 6 7.14 1.54 -24.58
N GLY A 7 5.97 1.26 -25.14
CA GLY A 7 4.94 2.27 -25.41
C GLY A 7 4.11 2.61 -24.17
N MET A 8 3.76 1.60 -23.36
CA MET A 8 3.01 1.81 -22.11
C MET A 8 3.83 2.52 -21.03
N LEU A 9 5.10 2.12 -20.82
CA LEU A 9 6.00 2.77 -19.85
C LEU A 9 6.30 4.24 -20.20
N LYS A 10 6.30 4.59 -21.49
CA LYS A 10 6.47 5.99 -21.94
C LYS A 10 5.26 6.88 -21.61
N LYS A 11 4.05 6.31 -21.48
CA LYS A 11 2.84 7.10 -21.21
C LYS A 11 2.83 7.66 -19.78
N PHE A 12 3.18 6.85 -18.79
CA PHE A 12 3.10 7.23 -17.37
C PHE A 12 4.23 8.14 -16.88
N THR A 13 5.23 8.38 -17.73
CA THR A 13 6.39 9.24 -17.44
C THR A 13 6.41 10.52 -18.29
N ALA A 14 5.41 10.71 -19.17
CA ALA A 14 5.32 11.86 -20.06
C ALA A 14 4.60 13.05 -19.41
N TRP A 15 5.29 14.19 -19.35
CA TRP A 15 4.73 15.44 -18.85
C TRP A 15 3.86 16.16 -19.89
N THR A 16 2.78 16.78 -19.44
CA THR A 16 1.92 17.67 -20.23
C THR A 16 2.05 19.09 -19.70
N PHE A 17 2.90 19.90 -20.35
CA PHE A 17 3.16 21.28 -19.94
C PHE A 17 2.64 22.29 -20.98
N GLN A 18 2.34 23.50 -20.51
CA GLN A 18 1.94 24.62 -21.36
C GLN A 18 3.05 25.00 -22.36
N SER A 19 2.71 25.49 -23.55
CA SER A 19 3.69 25.77 -24.63
C SER A 19 4.78 26.80 -24.29
N GLY A 20 4.59 27.61 -23.24
CA GLY A 20 5.52 28.65 -22.79
C GLY A 20 6.40 28.26 -21.60
N TYR A 21 6.42 27.00 -21.18
CA TYR A 21 7.27 26.58 -20.05
C TYR A 21 8.77 26.66 -20.40
N ASP A 22 9.62 26.97 -19.42
CA ASP A 22 11.08 26.92 -19.62
C ASP A 22 11.58 25.49 -19.40
N PRO A 23 12.03 24.77 -20.45
CA PRO A 23 12.54 23.42 -20.30
C PRO A 23 13.85 23.35 -19.51
N ARG A 24 14.57 24.47 -19.35
CA ARG A 24 15.86 24.55 -18.63
C ARG A 24 15.71 25.04 -17.18
N ASP A 25 14.48 25.15 -16.70
CA ASP A 25 14.23 25.51 -15.31
C ASP A 25 14.89 24.49 -14.36
N ALA A 26 15.67 24.98 -13.41
CA ALA A 26 16.47 24.14 -12.53
C ALA A 26 15.61 23.22 -11.64
N VAL A 27 14.42 23.66 -11.23
CA VAL A 27 13.50 22.87 -10.41
C VAL A 27 12.86 21.77 -11.27
N LEU A 28 12.47 22.08 -12.51
CA LEU A 28 11.99 21.06 -13.45
C LEU A 28 13.07 20.02 -13.77
N GLU A 29 14.33 20.42 -13.86
CA GLU A 29 15.42 19.47 -14.06
C GLU A 29 15.61 18.53 -12.86
N GLN A 30 15.51 19.05 -11.63
CA GLN A 30 15.50 18.20 -10.43
C GLN A 30 14.31 17.24 -10.43
N ILE A 31 13.11 17.69 -10.80
CA ILE A 31 11.93 16.83 -10.90
C ILE A 31 12.15 15.69 -11.91
N ARG A 32 12.80 15.97 -13.06
CA ARG A 32 13.13 14.92 -14.04
C ARG A 32 14.15 13.93 -13.51
N GLN A 33 15.12 14.39 -12.74
CA GLN A 33 16.09 13.53 -12.07
C GLN A 33 15.41 12.66 -11.02
N ASP A 34 14.49 13.21 -10.23
CA ASP A 34 13.71 12.45 -9.27
C ASP A 34 12.81 11.41 -9.97
N LEU A 35 12.26 11.73 -11.15
CA LEU A 35 11.48 10.77 -11.94
C LEU A 35 12.34 9.63 -12.50
N ALA A 36 13.66 9.84 -12.65
CA ALA A 36 14.54 8.83 -13.22
C ALA A 36 14.57 7.56 -12.35
N GLY A 37 14.33 6.41 -12.98
CA GLY A 37 14.25 5.12 -12.29
C GLY A 37 12.89 4.79 -11.67
N LYS A 38 11.90 5.68 -11.79
CA LYS A 38 10.51 5.41 -11.40
C LYS A 38 9.67 4.90 -12.56
N VAL A 39 8.62 4.16 -12.23
CA VAL A 39 7.65 3.60 -13.18
C VAL A 39 6.67 4.66 -13.66
N SER A 40 6.34 5.65 -12.83
CA SER A 40 5.34 6.67 -13.16
C SER A 40 5.53 8.02 -12.45
N ILE A 41 4.89 9.07 -13.00
CA ILE A 41 4.75 10.37 -12.33
C ILE A 41 4.00 10.23 -11.01
N LEU A 42 3.03 9.31 -10.93
CA LEU A 42 2.24 9.09 -9.72
C LEU A 42 3.09 8.49 -8.59
N GLU A 43 4.05 7.62 -8.92
CA GLU A 43 5.05 7.11 -7.97
C GLU A 43 5.99 8.21 -7.47
N LEU A 44 6.36 9.17 -8.33
CA LEU A 44 7.11 10.35 -7.90
C LEU A 44 6.32 11.20 -6.90
N LEU A 45 5.04 11.44 -7.17
CA LEU A 45 4.17 12.20 -6.27
C LEU A 45 3.94 11.47 -4.94
N LYS A 46 3.87 10.13 -4.94
CA LYS A 46 3.86 9.32 -3.72
C LYS A 46 5.12 9.56 -2.88
N GLN A 47 6.30 9.54 -3.51
CA GLN A 47 7.54 9.84 -2.78
C GLN A 47 7.51 11.24 -2.15
N TYR A 48 7.09 12.27 -2.88
CA TYR A 48 6.98 13.62 -2.31
C TYR A 48 5.99 13.69 -1.14
N MET A 49 4.85 13.00 -1.25
CA MET A 49 3.88 12.87 -0.17
C MET A 49 4.49 12.19 1.07
N GLU A 50 5.23 11.10 0.90
CA GLU A 50 5.91 10.39 2.00
C GLU A 50 7.00 11.25 2.66
N GLU A 51 7.81 11.95 1.85
CA GLU A 51 8.84 12.87 2.33
C GLU A 51 8.23 14.00 3.18
N LEU A 52 7.17 14.63 2.68
CA LEU A 52 6.44 15.69 3.39
C LEU A 52 5.70 15.18 4.63
N GLY A 53 5.15 13.97 4.59
CA GLY A 53 4.50 13.34 5.74
C GLY A 53 5.44 13.13 6.94
N THR A 54 6.75 13.09 6.71
CA THR A 54 7.76 12.95 7.76
C THR A 54 8.47 14.26 8.13
N SER A 55 8.22 15.34 7.39
CA SER A 55 8.90 16.63 7.56
C SER A 55 8.01 17.63 8.31
N PRO A 56 8.47 18.20 9.44
CA PRO A 56 7.79 19.34 10.06
C PRO A 56 8.05 20.66 9.32
N ASP A 57 8.90 20.65 8.28
CA ASP A 57 9.29 21.84 7.52
C ASP A 57 8.20 22.26 6.54
N HIS A 58 7.58 23.41 6.83
CA HIS A 58 6.55 24.03 6.00
C HIS A 58 7.12 24.68 4.71
N THR A 59 8.44 24.72 4.56
CA THR A 59 9.18 25.25 3.41
C THR A 59 9.98 24.17 2.68
N ALA A 60 9.67 22.90 2.92
CA ALA A 60 10.36 21.77 2.29
C ALA A 60 10.35 21.87 0.76
N VAL A 61 11.47 21.52 0.12
CA VAL A 61 11.71 21.67 -1.34
C VAL A 61 10.64 20.99 -2.21
N GLN A 62 9.96 19.97 -1.70
CA GLN A 62 8.86 19.29 -2.37
C GLN A 62 7.70 20.24 -2.66
N PHE A 63 7.44 21.24 -1.81
CA PHE A 63 6.44 22.29 -2.08
C PHE A 63 6.83 23.14 -3.29
N ASP A 64 8.11 23.51 -3.42
CA ASP A 64 8.60 24.26 -4.59
C ASP A 64 8.49 23.42 -5.87
N LYS A 65 8.79 22.12 -5.78
CA LYS A 65 8.64 21.19 -6.90
C LYS A 65 7.18 21.06 -7.34
N MET A 66 6.25 20.91 -6.41
CA MET A 66 4.81 20.87 -6.72
C MET A 66 4.30 22.21 -7.25
N ALA A 67 4.73 23.34 -6.68
CA ALA A 67 4.42 24.67 -7.20
C ALA A 67 4.91 24.83 -8.65
N LYS A 68 6.11 24.33 -8.95
CA LYS A 68 6.66 24.38 -10.30
C LYS A 68 5.92 23.48 -11.28
N LEU A 69 5.58 22.26 -10.87
CA LEU A 69 4.73 21.36 -11.66
C LEU A 69 3.37 22.00 -11.92
N PHE A 70 2.77 22.61 -10.90
CA PHE A 70 1.52 23.32 -11.04
C PHE A 70 1.69 24.42 -12.07
N GLN A 71 2.63 25.34 -11.87
CA GLN A 71 2.93 26.46 -12.78
C GLN A 71 3.15 26.01 -14.23
N SER A 72 3.82 24.87 -14.44
CA SER A 72 4.18 24.36 -15.76
C SER A 72 3.06 23.55 -16.43
N GLY A 73 2.14 22.98 -15.64
CA GLY A 73 1.03 22.17 -16.13
C GLY A 73 0.14 22.87 -17.16
N MET A 74 -0.46 22.10 -18.04
CA MET A 74 -1.41 22.59 -19.02
C MET A 74 -2.78 22.86 -18.36
N THR A 75 -3.48 23.91 -18.77
CA THR A 75 -4.86 24.15 -18.32
C THR A 75 -5.79 23.12 -18.95
N ALA A 76 -6.51 22.36 -18.12
CA ALA A 76 -7.43 21.32 -18.60
C ALA A 76 -8.57 21.93 -19.44
N ASN A 77 -8.82 21.37 -20.63
CA ASN A 77 -9.93 21.80 -21.48
C ASN A 77 -11.27 21.24 -21.03
N GLU A 78 -11.25 20.03 -20.48
CA GLU A 78 -12.41 19.28 -20.03
C GLU A 78 -11.97 18.32 -18.92
N VAL A 79 -12.79 18.24 -17.88
CA VAL A 79 -12.64 17.32 -16.75
C VAL A 79 -14.04 16.79 -16.50
N GLU A 80 -14.39 15.66 -17.13
CA GLU A 80 -15.72 15.03 -17.05
C GLU A 80 -15.57 13.59 -16.54
N GLY A 81 -16.51 13.17 -15.69
CA GLY A 81 -16.57 11.84 -15.13
C GLY A 81 -15.94 11.75 -13.74
N HIS A 82 -15.65 10.52 -13.33
CA HIS A 82 -15.10 10.19 -12.01
C HIS A 82 -13.58 10.17 -12.05
N PHE A 83 -12.97 10.79 -11.05
CA PHE A 83 -11.53 10.82 -10.82
C PHE A 83 -11.26 10.42 -9.38
N TYR A 84 -10.40 9.43 -9.21
CA TYR A 84 -9.83 9.14 -7.91
C TYR A 84 -8.82 10.23 -7.55
N GLY A 85 -8.58 10.41 -6.26
CA GLY A 85 -7.64 11.41 -5.80
C GLY A 85 -7.02 11.11 -4.45
N ILE A 86 -5.86 11.73 -4.22
CA ILE A 86 -5.12 11.69 -2.95
C ILE A 86 -4.68 13.10 -2.57
N ALA A 87 -4.80 13.44 -1.30
CA ALA A 87 -4.18 14.64 -0.77
C ALA A 87 -2.67 14.37 -0.64
N LEU A 88 -1.84 15.16 -1.35
CA LEU A 88 -0.39 14.99 -1.29
C LEU A 88 0.19 15.62 -0.03
N CYS A 89 -0.35 16.77 0.37
CA CYS A 89 0.04 17.48 1.58
C CYS A 89 -0.96 18.58 1.91
N LEU A 90 -1.00 18.98 3.19
CA LEU A 90 -1.65 20.19 3.66
C LEU A 90 -0.61 21.09 4.32
N ARG A 91 -0.74 22.41 4.24
CA ARG A 91 0.07 23.40 4.97
C ARG A 91 -0.84 24.35 5.74
N THR A 92 -0.35 24.91 6.84
CA THR A 92 -1.12 25.83 7.70
C THR A 92 -1.26 27.25 7.09
N GLY A 93 -0.65 27.48 5.93
CA GLY A 93 -0.67 28.72 5.15
C GLY A 93 0.68 28.93 4.47
N ASP A 94 0.81 30.01 3.69
CA ASP A 94 2.03 30.39 2.97
C ASP A 94 2.60 31.77 3.33
N GLN A 95 2.05 32.40 4.36
CA GLN A 95 2.54 33.66 4.91
C GLN A 95 3.42 33.44 6.15
N GLU A 96 4.50 34.22 6.27
CA GLU A 96 5.51 34.16 7.34
C GLU A 96 5.05 34.75 8.70
N GLU A 97 3.75 34.97 8.94
CA GLU A 97 3.30 35.63 10.18
C GLU A 97 3.29 34.68 11.40
N ASN A 98 3.43 35.26 12.60
CA ASN A 98 3.73 34.65 13.91
C ASN A 98 3.03 33.31 14.29
N LEU A 99 1.95 32.89 13.63
CA LEU A 99 1.32 31.58 13.79
C LEU A 99 1.98 30.45 12.98
N ALA A 100 2.78 30.77 11.94
CA ALA A 100 3.63 29.82 11.22
C ALA A 100 4.67 29.13 12.14
N SER A 101 4.99 29.77 13.27
CA SER A 101 5.90 29.23 14.30
C SER A 101 5.33 28.05 15.10
N ILE A 102 4.02 27.78 15.03
CA ILE A 102 3.39 26.65 15.74
C ILE A 102 3.48 25.35 14.90
N GLY A 103 4.18 25.38 13.76
CA GLY A 103 4.31 24.24 12.86
C GLY A 103 2.99 23.94 12.15
N ASN A 104 3.02 22.95 11.27
CA ASN A 104 1.89 22.63 10.41
C ASN A 104 0.74 21.95 11.17
N ILE A 105 0.06 22.66 12.06
CA ILE A 105 -1.01 22.13 12.93
C ILE A 105 -2.11 21.47 12.10
N LEU A 106 -2.42 21.98 10.91
CA LEU A 106 -3.39 21.34 10.02
C LEU A 106 -2.88 20.00 9.48
N GLN A 107 -1.61 19.89 9.09
CA GLN A 107 -1.02 18.59 8.72
C GLN A 107 -0.80 17.67 9.92
N VAL A 108 -0.57 18.21 11.12
CA VAL A 108 -0.49 17.43 12.36
C VAL A 108 -1.87 16.96 12.80
N LEU A 109 -2.91 17.78 12.67
CA LEU A 109 -4.30 17.39 12.97
C LEU A 109 -4.85 16.44 11.91
N TRP A 110 -4.58 16.67 10.62
CA TRP A 110 -4.95 15.77 9.52
C TRP A 110 -4.15 14.46 9.59
N GLY A 111 -2.82 14.54 9.77
CA GLY A 111 -1.95 13.39 9.96
C GLY A 111 -2.23 12.60 11.25
N ALA A 112 -2.62 13.26 12.35
CA ALA A 112 -3.01 12.58 13.59
C ALA A 112 -4.43 11.99 13.56
N THR A 113 -5.35 12.56 12.77
CA THR A 113 -6.73 12.05 12.62
C THR A 113 -6.87 10.99 11.52
N LEU A 114 -5.97 10.97 10.53
CA LEU A 114 -6.10 10.14 9.32
C LEU A 114 -4.92 9.23 9.05
N HIS A 115 -4.13 8.95 10.08
CA HIS A 115 -2.76 8.43 10.05
C HIS A 115 -2.48 7.22 9.11
N ASP A 116 -3.49 6.51 8.61
CA ASP A 116 -3.33 5.44 7.61
C ASP A 116 -4.39 5.42 6.47
N LYS A 117 -5.44 6.28 6.50
CA LYS A 117 -6.54 6.29 5.51
C LYS A 117 -7.15 7.69 5.40
N ASP A 118 -6.84 8.43 4.32
CA ASP A 118 -7.57 9.66 3.98
C ASP A 118 -9.00 9.28 3.59
N PRO A 119 -10.05 9.84 4.23
CA PRO A 119 -11.42 9.55 3.86
C PRO A 119 -11.75 10.11 2.50
N TRP A 120 -11.06 11.16 2.03
CA TRP A 120 -11.29 11.72 0.70
C TRP A 120 -10.62 10.86 -0.36
N VAL A 121 -11.40 10.41 -1.34
CA VAL A 121 -10.94 9.45 -2.36
C VAL A 121 -11.09 9.94 -3.79
N GLY A 122 -11.56 11.18 -3.98
CA GLY A 122 -11.64 11.79 -5.31
C GLY A 122 -12.79 12.75 -5.53
N LYS A 123 -13.06 13.05 -6.80
CA LYS A 123 -14.12 13.96 -7.25
C LYS A 123 -14.75 13.46 -8.55
N SER A 124 -16.03 13.76 -8.75
CA SER A 124 -16.69 13.63 -10.04
C SER A 124 -17.12 14.97 -10.59
N PHE A 125 -17.20 15.06 -11.91
CA PHE A 125 -17.57 16.25 -12.65
C PHE A 125 -18.64 15.89 -13.68
N ALA A 126 -19.81 16.53 -13.57
CA ALA A 126 -20.92 16.36 -14.50
C ALA A 126 -21.23 17.69 -15.20
N PRO A 127 -21.44 17.72 -16.53
CA PRO A 127 -21.83 18.94 -17.23
C PRO A 127 -23.08 19.57 -16.60
N ILE A 128 -23.08 20.89 -16.40
CA ILE A 128 -24.23 21.60 -15.85
C ILE A 128 -25.00 22.34 -16.96
N THR A 129 -26.32 22.35 -16.87
CA THR A 129 -27.15 23.14 -17.79
C THR A 129 -27.08 24.62 -17.45
N SER A 130 -27.27 25.51 -18.43
CA SER A 130 -27.28 26.96 -18.18
C SER A 130 -28.36 27.37 -17.17
N LYS A 131 -29.50 26.69 -17.17
CA LYS A 131 -30.60 26.96 -16.22
C LYS A 131 -30.19 26.64 -14.78
N ASP A 132 -29.54 25.49 -14.56
CA ASP A 132 -29.11 25.09 -13.22
C ASP A 132 -27.92 25.94 -12.75
N LEU A 133 -27.03 26.31 -13.66
CA LEU A 133 -25.94 27.23 -13.38
C LEU A 133 -26.47 28.60 -12.93
N ASP A 134 -27.51 29.12 -13.60
CA ASP A 134 -28.18 30.37 -13.23
C ASP A 134 -28.82 30.30 -11.86
N ALA A 135 -29.46 29.16 -11.55
CA ALA A 135 -30.05 28.94 -10.24
C ALA A 135 -28.98 28.94 -9.14
N ILE A 136 -27.82 28.34 -9.38
CA ILE A 136 -26.74 28.25 -8.38
C ILE A 136 -26.00 29.60 -8.23
N THR A 137 -25.73 30.28 -9.33
CA THR A 137 -24.88 31.48 -9.37
C THR A 137 -25.67 32.79 -9.35
N LEU A 138 -27.00 32.70 -9.31
CA LEU A 138 -27.92 33.83 -9.41
C LEU A 138 -27.68 34.70 -10.66
N GLY A 139 -27.21 34.06 -11.74
CA GLY A 139 -26.87 34.71 -13.00
C GLY A 139 -25.54 35.50 -13.00
N ALA A 140 -24.80 35.51 -11.88
CA ALA A 140 -23.57 36.30 -11.75
C ALA A 140 -22.35 35.67 -12.45
N PHE A 141 -22.45 34.39 -12.85
CA PHE A 141 -21.35 33.67 -13.49
C PHE A 141 -21.71 33.27 -14.92
N ARG A 142 -20.87 33.69 -15.88
CA ARG A 142 -21.08 33.51 -17.32
C ARG A 142 -19.75 33.14 -18.01
N PRO A 143 -19.21 31.93 -17.76
CA PRO A 143 -17.95 31.51 -18.39
C PRO A 143 -18.16 31.24 -19.88
N GLU A 144 -17.11 31.45 -20.68
CA GLU A 144 -17.13 31.23 -22.13
C GLU A 144 -17.02 29.73 -22.51
N GLY A 145 -16.58 28.87 -21.58
CA GLY A 145 -16.33 27.44 -21.79
C GLY A 145 -17.36 26.51 -21.15
N LYS A 146 -17.09 25.19 -21.25
CA LYS A 146 -17.87 24.17 -20.54
C LYS A 146 -17.79 24.38 -19.03
N VAL A 147 -18.91 24.16 -18.36
CA VAL A 147 -19.04 24.25 -16.90
C VAL A 147 -19.52 22.92 -16.38
N PHE A 148 -18.98 22.54 -15.23
CA PHE A 148 -19.30 21.29 -14.57
C PHE A 148 -19.79 21.56 -13.16
N ARG A 149 -20.77 20.78 -12.73
CA ARG A 149 -21.06 20.59 -11.32
C ARG A 149 -20.20 19.44 -10.84
N GLY A 150 -19.41 19.68 -9.80
CA GLY A 150 -18.64 18.62 -9.18
C GLY A 150 -19.02 18.34 -7.75
N ILE A 151 -18.57 17.19 -7.27
CA ILE A 151 -18.81 16.67 -5.92
C ILE A 151 -17.59 15.88 -5.45
N ASN A 152 -17.35 15.87 -4.14
CA ASN A 152 -16.26 15.09 -3.52
C ASN A 152 -16.78 13.74 -3.05
N HIS A 153 -15.92 12.74 -3.15
CA HIS A 153 -16.19 11.36 -2.76
C HIS A 153 -15.38 10.96 -1.53
N PHE A 154 -16.01 10.19 -0.64
CA PHE A 154 -15.39 9.78 0.61
C PHE A 154 -15.68 8.31 0.98
N ASN A 155 -14.70 7.65 1.58
CA ASN A 155 -14.84 6.34 2.23
C ASN A 155 -15.15 6.52 3.73
N LYS A 156 -15.87 5.57 4.34
CA LYS A 156 -15.97 5.53 5.80
C LYS A 156 -14.65 5.03 6.37
N ILE A 157 -14.22 5.67 7.46
CA ILE A 157 -13.10 5.18 8.25
C ILE A 157 -13.66 4.28 9.34
N GLU A 158 -13.62 2.97 9.13
CA GLU A 158 -13.92 2.02 10.20
C GLU A 158 -12.71 1.90 11.15
N PHE A 159 -12.97 2.02 12.45
CA PHE A 159 -12.06 1.72 13.56
C PHE A 159 -10.92 2.71 13.87
N LYS A 160 -11.27 3.72 14.68
CA LYS A 160 -10.57 4.25 15.87
C LYS A 160 -11.57 5.20 16.54
N VAL A 161 -11.77 5.16 17.87
CA VAL A 161 -12.81 5.99 18.54
C VAL A 161 -12.66 7.48 18.24
N LEU A 162 -11.41 7.96 18.12
CA LEU A 162 -11.09 9.32 17.68
C LEU A 162 -11.46 9.59 16.20
N ASN A 163 -11.28 8.60 15.32
CA ASN A 163 -11.56 8.71 13.88
C ASN A 163 -13.07 8.69 13.58
N VAL A 164 -13.84 7.94 14.38
CA VAL A 164 -15.31 7.96 14.32
C VAL A 164 -15.84 9.33 14.72
N LEU A 165 -15.27 9.93 15.77
CA LEU A 165 -15.65 11.27 16.22
C LEU A 165 -15.29 12.34 15.17
N SER A 166 -14.10 12.29 14.58
CA SER A 166 -13.69 13.23 13.53
C SER A 166 -14.44 13.01 12.21
N PHE A 167 -14.80 11.77 11.85
CA PHE A 167 -15.69 11.51 10.70
C PHE A 167 -17.11 11.99 10.95
N HIS A 168 -17.63 11.91 12.18
CA HIS A 168 -18.92 12.52 12.52
C HIS A 168 -18.87 14.05 12.44
N VAL A 169 -17.77 14.67 12.87
CA VAL A 169 -17.54 16.12 12.71
C VAL A 169 -17.41 16.47 11.22
N LEU A 170 -16.64 15.72 10.44
CA LEU A 170 -16.50 15.88 8.98
C LEU A 170 -17.86 15.74 8.28
N ASN A 171 -18.64 14.72 8.63
CA ASN A 171 -19.98 14.49 8.10
C ASN A 171 -20.94 15.63 8.45
N LEU A 172 -20.86 16.16 9.68
CA LEU A 172 -21.63 17.33 10.11
C LEU A 172 -21.19 18.63 9.41
N TRP A 173 -19.90 18.76 9.09
CA TRP A 173 -19.31 19.97 8.47
C TRP A 173 -19.47 19.98 6.94
N ILE A 174 -19.39 18.83 6.29
CA ILE A 174 -19.41 18.69 4.83
C ILE A 174 -20.81 18.28 4.32
N GLY A 175 -21.68 17.77 5.18
CA GLY A 175 -23.02 17.31 4.82
C GLY A 175 -22.99 16.07 3.93
N LEU A 176 -22.28 15.03 4.36
CA LEU A 176 -22.04 13.83 3.55
C LEU A 176 -23.31 12.97 3.42
N ASN A 177 -23.75 12.76 2.19
CA ASN A 177 -24.86 11.86 1.87
C ASN A 177 -24.33 10.47 1.49
N PRO A 178 -25.05 9.37 1.76
CA PRO A 178 -24.74 8.07 1.17
C PRO A 178 -24.63 8.16 -0.35
N ALA A 179 -23.55 7.61 -0.91
CA ALA A 179 -23.41 7.51 -2.35
C ALA A 179 -24.46 6.54 -2.93
N PRO A 180 -24.90 6.73 -4.19
CA PRO A 180 -25.77 5.77 -4.87
C PRO A 180 -25.15 4.37 -4.91
N GLN A 181 -25.96 3.30 -4.80
CA GLN A 181 -25.45 1.91 -4.79
C GLN A 181 -24.65 1.55 -6.05
N GLU A 182 -25.08 2.03 -7.21
CA GLU A 182 -24.35 1.82 -8.46
C GLU A 182 -22.98 2.51 -8.46
N GLU A 183 -22.89 3.70 -7.86
CA GLU A 183 -21.60 4.40 -7.72
C GLU A 183 -20.68 3.71 -6.71
N GLN A 184 -21.22 3.26 -5.57
CA GLN A 184 -20.47 2.43 -4.61
C GLN A 184 -19.87 1.20 -5.28
N LYS A 185 -20.66 0.51 -6.12
CA LYS A 185 -20.21 -0.67 -6.85
C LYS A 185 -19.16 -0.35 -7.92
N ASN A 186 -19.34 0.74 -8.66
CA ASN A 186 -18.49 1.08 -9.79
C ASN A 186 -17.20 1.79 -9.37
N TYR A 187 -17.22 2.49 -8.24
CA TYR A 187 -16.13 3.39 -7.83
C TYR A 187 -15.67 3.20 -6.38
N GLY A 188 -16.40 2.47 -5.54
CA GLY A 188 -15.97 2.09 -4.18
C GLY A 188 -16.22 3.14 -3.10
N HIS A 189 -16.56 4.38 -3.45
CA HIS A 189 -16.81 5.43 -2.45
C HIS A 189 -18.18 5.29 -1.80
N GLU A 190 -18.27 5.58 -0.50
CA GLU A 190 -19.49 5.37 0.29
C GLU A 190 -20.32 6.64 0.51
N LYS A 191 -19.69 7.80 0.37
CA LYS A 191 -20.25 9.09 0.73
C LYS A 191 -19.92 10.17 -0.28
N ASP A 192 -20.87 11.07 -0.49
CA ASP A 192 -20.73 12.22 -1.37
C ASP A 192 -21.03 13.52 -0.63
N GLY A 193 -20.28 14.57 -0.91
CA GLY A 193 -20.55 15.90 -0.37
C GLY A 193 -19.63 16.98 -0.91
N GLY A 194 -19.80 18.20 -0.41
CA GLY A 194 -19.02 19.35 -0.85
C GLY A 194 -19.15 19.61 -2.35
N ASN A 195 -20.30 20.14 -2.77
CA ASN A 195 -20.56 20.44 -4.19
C ASN A 195 -19.71 21.64 -4.62
N PHE A 196 -19.36 21.73 -5.90
CA PHE A 196 -18.66 22.90 -6.45
C PHE A 196 -19.07 23.16 -7.89
N ILE A 197 -18.83 24.39 -8.35
CA ILE A 197 -18.90 24.75 -9.77
C ILE A 197 -17.49 24.79 -10.33
N ALA A 198 -17.23 23.98 -11.35
CA ALA A 198 -15.95 23.90 -12.01
C ALA A 198 -15.97 24.49 -13.42
N ALA A 199 -15.02 25.39 -13.71
CA ALA A 199 -14.87 26.03 -15.01
C ALA A 199 -13.46 26.60 -15.18
N LYS A 200 -13.08 26.90 -16.42
CA LYS A 200 -11.87 27.68 -16.68
C LYS A 200 -12.03 29.11 -16.19
N GLY A 201 -10.96 29.65 -15.62
CA GLY A 201 -10.88 31.02 -15.16
C GLY A 201 -9.45 31.43 -14.79
N PRO A 202 -9.20 32.73 -14.55
CA PRO A 202 -7.92 33.20 -14.04
C PRO A 202 -7.71 32.70 -12.62
N SER A 203 -6.48 32.27 -12.30
CA SER A 203 -6.13 31.83 -10.95
C SER A 203 -6.44 32.90 -9.90
N VAL A 204 -6.96 32.47 -8.75
CA VAL A 204 -7.17 33.31 -7.56
C VAL A 204 -5.96 33.30 -6.61
N CYS A 205 -4.95 32.47 -6.90
CA CYS A 205 -3.70 32.44 -6.15
C CYS A 205 -2.89 33.71 -6.44
N HIS A 206 -2.33 34.33 -5.40
CA HIS A 206 -1.52 35.54 -5.53
C HIS A 206 -0.32 35.34 -6.46
N GLY A 207 0.02 36.39 -7.23
CA GLY A 207 1.24 36.42 -8.04
C GLY A 207 1.14 35.75 -9.42
N THR A 208 -0.04 35.24 -9.82
CA THR A 208 -0.26 34.67 -11.15
C THR A 208 -1.63 35.02 -11.71
N ASN A 209 -1.69 35.34 -13.01
CA ASN A 209 -2.93 35.55 -13.75
C ASN A 209 -3.19 34.40 -14.73
N ARG A 210 -2.52 33.25 -14.56
CA ARG A 210 -2.68 32.13 -15.51
C ARG A 210 -4.12 31.64 -15.52
N GLU A 211 -4.54 31.11 -16.66
CA GLU A 211 -5.79 30.36 -16.73
C GLU A 211 -5.59 28.99 -16.03
N VAL A 212 -6.53 28.62 -15.17
CA VAL A 212 -6.61 27.33 -14.48
C VAL A 212 -8.04 26.79 -14.61
N PHE A 213 -8.23 25.54 -14.21
CA PHE A 213 -9.57 25.00 -14.05
C PHE A 213 -9.97 25.15 -12.58
N GLN A 214 -10.82 26.13 -12.28
CA GLN A 214 -11.23 26.48 -10.91
C GLN A 214 -12.38 25.63 -10.45
N LEU A 215 -12.38 25.21 -9.18
CA LEU A 215 -13.45 24.49 -8.50
C LEU A 215 -13.93 25.36 -7.35
N ASN A 216 -15.03 26.08 -7.58
CA ASN A 216 -15.55 27.08 -6.64
C ASN A 216 -16.67 26.49 -5.78
N TYR A 217 -16.40 26.34 -4.49
CA TYR A 217 -17.32 25.81 -3.48
C TYR A 217 -18.17 26.90 -2.82
N ARG A 218 -17.86 28.17 -3.08
CA ARG A 218 -18.34 29.30 -2.28
C ARG A 218 -19.73 29.78 -2.67
N TRP A 219 -20.27 29.31 -3.79
CA TRP A 219 -21.62 29.69 -4.23
C TRP A 219 -22.67 29.31 -3.19
N LYS A 220 -23.40 30.31 -2.69
CA LYS A 220 -24.38 30.15 -1.61
C LYS A 220 -25.38 29.01 -1.86
N ASN A 221 -25.89 28.91 -3.08
CA ASN A 221 -26.91 27.93 -3.45
C ASN A 221 -26.36 26.50 -3.65
N LEU A 222 -25.05 26.27 -3.46
CA LEU A 222 -24.50 24.92 -3.32
C LEU A 222 -24.80 24.32 -1.93
N GLY A 223 -25.15 25.15 -0.94
CA GLY A 223 -25.46 24.71 0.42
C GLY A 223 -24.25 24.23 1.22
N ASN A 224 -23.03 24.55 0.78
CA ASN A 224 -21.82 24.18 1.50
C ASN A 224 -21.70 24.96 2.82
N SER A 225 -21.31 24.25 3.88
CA SER A 225 -20.98 24.83 5.17
C SER A 225 -19.48 25.10 5.31
N VAL A 226 -19.09 25.75 6.40
CA VAL A 226 -17.68 25.94 6.76
C VAL A 226 -17.00 24.57 6.94
N PRO A 227 -15.77 24.37 6.41
CA PRO A 227 -14.92 25.37 5.76
C PRO A 227 -15.09 25.46 4.24
N LEU A 228 -15.87 24.58 3.60
CA LEU A 228 -16.01 24.52 2.14
C LEU A 228 -16.52 25.82 1.51
N CYS A 229 -17.38 26.59 2.18
CA CYS A 229 -17.82 27.90 1.68
C CYS A 229 -16.70 28.97 1.57
N TRP A 230 -15.48 28.66 2.03
CA TRP A 230 -14.30 29.51 1.92
C TRP A 230 -13.28 29.02 0.88
N LEU A 231 -13.54 27.86 0.27
CA LEU A 231 -12.59 27.14 -0.58
C LEU A 231 -12.79 27.45 -2.06
N ILE A 232 -11.67 27.67 -2.76
CA ILE A 232 -11.56 27.51 -4.21
C ILE A 232 -10.37 26.59 -4.46
N ASP A 233 -10.58 25.46 -5.14
CA ASP A 233 -9.47 24.65 -5.63
C ASP A 233 -9.13 25.05 -7.06
N GLU A 234 -7.90 24.80 -7.49
CA GLU A 234 -7.49 25.02 -8.87
C GLU A 234 -6.76 23.81 -9.41
N LEU A 235 -7.07 23.42 -10.64
CA LEU A 235 -6.51 22.25 -11.30
C LEU A 235 -5.72 22.62 -12.55
N VAL A 236 -4.65 21.85 -12.77
CA VAL A 236 -3.88 21.81 -14.01
C VAL A 236 -3.59 20.36 -14.36
N GLN A 237 -3.47 20.08 -15.65
CA GLN A 237 -3.06 18.79 -16.15
C GLN A 237 -1.54 18.72 -16.20
N ILE A 238 -0.94 17.71 -15.58
CA ILE A 238 0.52 17.49 -15.57
C ILE A 238 0.94 16.25 -16.37
N ALA A 239 0.01 15.34 -16.64
CA ALA A 239 0.12 14.27 -17.63
C ALA A 239 -1.26 13.93 -18.19
N GLU A 240 -1.33 13.18 -19.29
CA GLU A 240 -2.61 12.73 -19.84
C GLU A 240 -3.40 11.96 -18.75
N GLY A 241 -4.61 12.42 -18.43
CA GLY A 241 -5.43 11.83 -17.37
C GLY A 241 -4.98 12.09 -15.92
N LEU A 242 -3.92 12.88 -15.68
CA LEU A 242 -3.39 13.19 -14.34
C LEU A 242 -3.36 14.71 -14.09
N TYR A 243 -4.03 15.13 -13.02
CA TYR A 243 -4.28 16.53 -12.72
C TYR A 243 -3.75 16.89 -11.34
N LEU A 244 -2.87 17.88 -11.28
CA LEU A 244 -2.38 18.43 -10.02
C LEU A 244 -3.30 19.57 -9.60
N GLY A 245 -3.79 19.49 -8.37
CA GLY A 245 -4.64 20.48 -7.74
C GLY A 245 -3.95 21.22 -6.61
N GLN A 246 -4.29 22.49 -6.45
CA GLN A 246 -3.94 23.28 -5.29
C GLN A 246 -5.20 23.73 -4.53
N LEU A 247 -5.09 23.78 -3.20
CA LEU A 247 -6.17 24.12 -2.27
C LEU A 247 -6.01 25.59 -1.82
N LEU A 248 -7.00 26.44 -2.08
CA LEU A 248 -6.94 27.86 -1.71
C LEU A 248 -8.11 28.25 -0.79
N PHE A 249 -7.78 28.80 0.39
CA PHE A 249 -8.78 29.31 1.32
C PHE A 249 -8.77 30.84 1.36
N SER A 250 -9.96 31.41 1.30
CA SER A 250 -10.15 32.82 1.64
C SER A 250 -9.79 33.04 3.10
N THR A 251 -9.04 34.10 3.41
CA THR A 251 -8.70 34.49 4.79
C THR A 251 -9.42 35.77 5.25
N LYS A 252 -10.06 36.48 4.31
CA LYS A 252 -10.88 37.67 4.57
C LYS A 252 -12.34 37.42 4.20
N HIS A 253 -13.23 38.25 4.74
CA HIS A 253 -14.67 38.16 4.48
C HIS A 253 -15.33 36.80 4.85
N LEU A 254 -14.76 36.06 5.81
CA LEU A 254 -15.22 34.72 6.22
C LEU A 254 -16.68 34.65 6.71
N LEU A 255 -17.20 35.76 7.25
CA LEU A 255 -18.56 35.86 7.79
C LEU A 255 -19.57 36.41 6.77
N ARG A 256 -19.17 36.63 5.52
CA ARG A 256 -20.04 37.13 4.45
C ARG A 256 -20.24 36.03 3.40
N ASP A 257 -21.41 36.06 2.77
CA ASP A 257 -21.65 35.25 1.57
C ASP A 257 -20.63 35.64 0.48
N TYR A 258 -20.27 34.65 -0.35
CA TYR A 258 -19.40 34.89 -1.50
C TYR A 258 -20.08 35.82 -2.50
N ASP A 259 -19.35 36.85 -2.90
CA ASP A 259 -19.73 37.86 -3.87
C ASP A 259 -18.75 37.78 -5.05
N PRO A 260 -19.16 37.27 -6.21
CA PRO A 260 -18.29 37.17 -7.38
C PRO A 260 -17.89 38.55 -7.95
N ALA A 261 -18.56 39.64 -7.56
CA ALA A 261 -18.17 41.00 -7.96
C ALA A 261 -17.05 41.58 -7.06
N CYS A 262 -16.77 40.96 -5.91
CA CYS A 262 -15.69 41.38 -5.03
C CYS A 262 -14.33 41.01 -5.68
N PRO A 263 -13.38 41.95 -5.77
CA PRO A 263 -12.05 41.66 -6.31
C PRO A 263 -11.37 40.49 -5.59
N VAL A 264 -10.75 39.60 -6.36
CA VAL A 264 -10.03 38.43 -5.81
C VAL A 264 -9.03 38.80 -4.70
N PRO A 265 -8.21 39.87 -4.82
CA PRO A 265 -7.29 40.26 -3.74
C PRO A 265 -7.96 40.60 -2.41
N ASP A 266 -9.24 41.01 -2.42
CA ASP A 266 -9.96 41.38 -1.21
C ASP A 266 -10.37 40.14 -0.38
N TYR A 267 -10.49 38.97 -1.01
CA TYR A 267 -10.70 37.69 -0.32
C TYR A 267 -9.44 37.09 0.30
N ASP A 268 -8.28 37.55 -0.16
CA ASP A 268 -6.95 37.17 0.30
C ASP A 268 -6.77 35.65 0.42
N TYR A 269 -6.80 34.98 -0.74
CA TYR A 269 -6.67 33.53 -0.80
C TYR A 269 -5.23 33.12 -0.46
N GLN A 270 -5.10 32.22 0.50
CA GLN A 270 -3.84 31.57 0.84
C GLN A 270 -3.86 30.13 0.35
N HIS A 271 -2.68 29.60 0.00
CA HIS A 271 -2.55 28.21 -0.44
C HIS A 271 -2.27 27.28 0.74
N PHE A 272 -3.06 26.21 0.85
CA PHE A 272 -3.06 25.27 1.97
C PHE A 272 -2.67 23.84 1.60
N GLY A 273 -2.25 23.57 0.36
CA GLY A 273 -1.73 22.25 0.01
C GLY A 273 -2.03 21.83 -1.40
N TYR A 274 -1.60 20.61 -1.72
CA TYR A 274 -1.76 20.00 -3.03
C TYR A 274 -2.51 18.68 -2.92
N PHE A 275 -3.27 18.38 -3.97
CA PHE A 275 -3.89 17.08 -4.19
C PHE A 275 -3.66 16.68 -5.65
N VAL A 276 -3.84 15.41 -5.96
CA VAL A 276 -3.83 14.94 -7.34
C VAL A 276 -5.12 14.20 -7.64
N LEU A 277 -5.65 14.41 -8.85
CA LEU A 277 -6.76 13.67 -9.41
C LEU A 277 -6.27 12.88 -10.61
N PHE A 278 -6.78 11.67 -10.78
CA PHE A 278 -6.42 10.83 -11.91
C PHE A 278 -7.63 10.07 -12.45
N ASP A 279 -7.67 9.97 -13.78
CA ASP A 279 -8.75 9.29 -14.48
C ASP A 279 -8.56 7.78 -14.49
N LYS A 280 -9.54 7.09 -15.07
CA LYS A 280 -9.58 5.64 -15.21
C LYS A 280 -8.31 5.01 -15.79
N THR A 281 -7.51 5.73 -16.58
CA THR A 281 -6.29 5.19 -17.19
C THR A 281 -5.15 4.99 -16.19
N TRP A 282 -5.26 5.58 -15.01
CA TRP A 282 -4.29 5.48 -13.91
C TRP A 282 -4.73 4.51 -12.81
N ASN A 283 -5.95 3.97 -12.86
CA ASN A 283 -6.53 3.18 -11.76
C ASN A 283 -5.66 1.99 -11.33
N MET A 284 -5.04 1.28 -12.28
CA MET A 284 -4.13 0.17 -11.95
C MET A 284 -2.90 0.64 -11.17
N GLU A 285 -2.26 1.72 -11.63
CA GLU A 285 -1.06 2.27 -10.99
C GLU A 285 -1.41 2.88 -9.63
N ALA A 286 -2.56 3.56 -9.54
CA ALA A 286 -3.07 4.10 -8.29
C ALA A 286 -3.40 3.00 -7.28
N ARG A 287 -3.99 1.87 -7.70
CA ARG A 287 -4.25 0.73 -6.81
C ARG A 287 -2.97 0.08 -6.30
N ARG A 288 -1.92 0.02 -7.13
CA ARG A 288 -0.58 -0.44 -6.72
C ARG A 288 0.04 0.49 -5.68
N LEU A 289 -0.07 1.81 -5.88
CA LEU A 289 0.60 2.82 -5.06
C LEU A 289 -0.18 3.24 -3.81
N PHE A 290 -1.51 3.23 -3.87
CA PHE A 290 -2.42 3.74 -2.83
C PHE A 290 -3.54 2.72 -2.55
N PRO A 291 -3.21 1.57 -1.93
CA PRO A 291 -4.18 0.51 -1.69
C PRO A 291 -5.37 0.97 -0.82
N PHE A 292 -5.19 2.01 0.00
CA PHE A 292 -6.26 2.58 0.84
C PHE A 292 -7.41 3.25 0.06
N LEU A 293 -7.24 3.51 -1.24
CA LEU A 293 -8.32 4.03 -2.08
C LEU A 293 -9.42 3.00 -2.33
N ASP A 294 -9.15 1.71 -2.06
CA ASP A 294 -10.11 0.61 -2.20
C ASP A 294 -10.78 0.57 -3.60
N ILE A 295 -10.04 0.93 -4.66
CA ILE A 295 -10.52 0.98 -6.06
C ILE A 295 -11.05 -0.41 -6.47
N PRO A 296 -12.34 -0.57 -6.79
CA PRO A 296 -12.91 -1.87 -7.17
C PRO A 296 -12.25 -2.46 -8.42
N GLU A 297 -12.19 -3.79 -8.51
CA GLU A 297 -11.71 -4.46 -9.75
C GLU A 297 -12.63 -4.21 -10.95
N THR A 298 -13.90 -3.89 -10.66
CA THR A 298 -14.91 -3.52 -11.64
C THR A 298 -14.84 -2.05 -12.07
N ALA A 299 -13.93 -1.25 -11.49
CA ALA A 299 -13.84 0.17 -11.80
C ALA A 299 -13.45 0.37 -13.28
N PRO A 300 -14.01 1.38 -13.98
CA PRO A 300 -13.63 1.66 -15.35
C PRO A 300 -12.12 1.83 -15.50
N GLY A 301 -11.55 1.37 -16.62
CA GLY A 301 -10.11 1.47 -16.88
C GLY A 301 -9.22 0.50 -16.09
N MET A 302 -9.80 -0.24 -15.13
CA MET A 302 -9.25 -1.53 -14.74
C MET A 302 -9.35 -2.42 -15.97
N VAL A 303 -8.21 -2.92 -16.44
CA VAL A 303 -8.25 -3.95 -17.47
C VAL A 303 -8.91 -5.15 -16.82
N ASP A 304 -9.96 -5.66 -17.46
CA ASP A 304 -10.55 -6.96 -17.14
C ASP A 304 -9.38 -7.88 -16.80
N THR A 305 -9.35 -8.46 -15.60
CA THR A 305 -8.20 -9.23 -15.08
C THR A 305 -7.85 -10.44 -15.96
N HIS A 306 -8.54 -10.61 -17.09
CA HIS A 306 -8.10 -11.33 -18.28
C HIS A 306 -6.88 -10.74 -19.03
N ALA A 307 -6.38 -9.54 -18.69
CA ALA A 307 -5.03 -9.09 -19.08
C ALA A 307 -3.89 -9.73 -18.25
N VAL A 308 -4.20 -10.80 -17.53
CA VAL A 308 -3.21 -11.84 -17.18
C VAL A 308 -2.83 -12.70 -18.40
N ALA A 309 -3.35 -12.40 -19.60
CA ALA A 309 -2.92 -13.04 -20.85
C ALA A 309 -1.41 -12.90 -21.17
N SER A 310 -0.69 -11.98 -20.52
CA SER A 310 0.78 -11.89 -20.60
C SER A 310 1.53 -12.83 -19.63
N PHE A 311 0.86 -13.39 -18.60
CA PHE A 311 1.43 -14.40 -17.70
C PHE A 311 0.99 -15.82 -18.05
N ASN A 312 0.62 -16.06 -19.31
CA ASN A 312 0.29 -17.39 -19.85
C ASN A 312 1.53 -18.30 -19.99
N LEU A 313 2.48 -18.16 -19.05
CA LEU A 313 3.63 -19.02 -18.89
C LEU A 313 3.25 -20.13 -17.91
N PRO A 314 3.52 -21.41 -18.23
CA PRO A 314 3.24 -22.54 -17.34
C PRO A 314 3.77 -22.35 -15.91
N LYS A 315 4.83 -21.55 -15.72
CA LYS A 315 5.38 -21.17 -14.41
C LYS A 315 4.32 -20.66 -13.44
N PHE A 316 3.37 -19.84 -13.89
CA PHE A 316 2.47 -19.13 -12.98
C PHE A 316 1.16 -19.87 -12.67
N SER A 317 0.81 -20.87 -13.48
CA SER A 317 -0.46 -21.59 -13.39
C SER A 317 -0.30 -23.07 -13.02
N THR A 318 0.91 -23.60 -13.02
CA THR A 318 1.17 -25.03 -12.80
C THR A 318 2.00 -25.25 -11.54
N PHE A 319 1.46 -26.05 -10.61
CA PHE A 319 2.22 -26.51 -9.46
C PHE A 319 3.34 -27.45 -9.88
N THR A 320 4.49 -27.32 -9.22
CA THR A 320 5.60 -28.27 -9.30
C THR A 320 5.58 -29.13 -8.04
N PHE A 321 5.20 -30.40 -8.19
CA PHE A 321 5.12 -31.35 -7.09
C PHE A 321 6.22 -32.40 -7.15
N GLU A 322 6.55 -32.96 -6.00
CA GLU A 322 7.52 -34.03 -5.83
C GLU A 322 7.04 -35.33 -6.47
N GLU A 323 7.97 -36.01 -7.16
CA GLU A 323 7.75 -37.31 -7.78
C GLU A 323 8.81 -38.33 -7.28
N PRO A 324 8.40 -39.53 -6.86
CA PRO A 324 7.03 -40.02 -6.80
C PRO A 324 6.18 -39.29 -5.75
N THR A 325 4.87 -39.24 -5.98
CA THR A 325 3.92 -38.60 -5.05
C THR A 325 4.16 -39.03 -3.60
N PRO A 326 4.36 -38.08 -2.67
CA PRO A 326 4.63 -38.39 -1.25
C PRO A 326 3.48 -39.17 -0.59
N ARG A 327 3.80 -40.10 0.30
CA ARG A 327 2.83 -41.05 0.91
C ARG A 327 1.69 -40.39 1.70
N MET A 328 1.93 -39.22 2.26
CA MET A 328 0.97 -38.43 3.06
C MET A 328 0.03 -37.56 2.21
N SER A 329 0.12 -37.63 0.88
CA SER A 329 -0.71 -36.83 -0.02
C SER A 329 -2.13 -37.39 -0.12
N ASN A 330 -3.11 -36.50 -0.27
CA ASN A 330 -4.52 -36.82 -0.41
C ASN A 330 -5.06 -36.35 -1.78
N ASP A 331 -5.32 -37.31 -2.67
CA ASP A 331 -5.80 -37.04 -4.03
C ASP A 331 -7.18 -36.35 -4.07
N ALA A 332 -8.04 -36.58 -3.09
CA ALA A 332 -9.33 -35.90 -3.01
C ALA A 332 -9.15 -34.41 -2.69
N THR A 333 -8.25 -34.07 -1.77
CA THR A 333 -7.90 -32.67 -1.47
C THR A 333 -7.22 -32.00 -2.66
N LEU A 334 -6.33 -32.72 -3.38
CA LEU A 334 -5.73 -32.20 -4.60
C LEU A 334 -6.78 -31.93 -5.70
N ALA A 335 -7.81 -32.77 -5.82
CA ALA A 335 -8.90 -32.53 -6.76
C ALA A 335 -9.67 -31.24 -6.44
N LEU A 336 -9.89 -30.94 -5.15
CA LEU A 336 -10.48 -29.67 -4.70
C LEU A 336 -9.57 -28.49 -5.06
N ILE A 337 -8.27 -28.57 -4.78
CA ILE A 337 -7.30 -27.52 -5.15
C ILE A 337 -7.32 -27.25 -6.67
N ARG A 338 -7.38 -28.31 -7.48
CA ARG A 338 -7.47 -28.18 -8.95
C ARG A 338 -8.80 -27.55 -9.39
N SER A 339 -9.89 -27.84 -8.68
CA SER A 339 -11.19 -27.20 -8.92
C SER A 339 -11.11 -25.71 -8.59
N ASP A 340 -10.54 -25.35 -7.44
CA ASP A 340 -10.41 -23.97 -6.98
C ASP A 340 -9.51 -23.15 -7.94
N MET A 341 -8.49 -23.80 -8.52
CA MET A 341 -7.58 -23.21 -9.51
C MET A 341 -8.22 -23.01 -10.90
N LYS A 342 -9.30 -23.71 -11.23
CA LYS A 342 -9.86 -23.75 -12.61
C LYS A 342 -10.20 -22.36 -13.17
N ASP A 343 -10.72 -21.48 -12.32
CA ASP A 343 -11.12 -20.13 -12.69
C ASP A 343 -10.08 -19.08 -12.29
N LYS A 344 -8.87 -19.51 -11.89
CA LYS A 344 -7.80 -18.62 -11.42
C LYS A 344 -6.70 -18.46 -12.46
N PRO A 345 -6.28 -17.22 -12.77
CA PRO A 345 -5.22 -16.99 -13.75
C PRO A 345 -3.86 -17.54 -13.31
N THR A 346 -3.54 -17.45 -12.01
CA THR A 346 -2.25 -17.89 -11.45
C THR A 346 -2.41 -18.50 -10.06
N ILE A 347 -1.40 -19.24 -9.62
CA ILE A 347 -1.33 -19.82 -8.28
C ILE A 347 -1.42 -18.71 -7.21
N MET A 348 -0.89 -17.52 -7.49
CA MET A 348 -0.96 -16.38 -6.58
C MET A 348 -2.41 -15.92 -6.32
N HIS A 349 -3.29 -15.98 -7.33
CA HIS A 349 -4.72 -15.66 -7.15
C HIS A 349 -5.41 -16.70 -6.26
N LEU A 350 -5.03 -17.96 -6.38
CA LEU A 350 -5.54 -19.03 -5.51
C LEU A 350 -5.14 -18.78 -4.04
N PHE A 351 -3.87 -18.45 -3.78
CA PHE A 351 -3.41 -18.14 -2.43
C PHE A 351 -4.06 -16.87 -1.87
N LYS A 352 -4.31 -15.84 -2.70
CA LYS A 352 -5.06 -14.66 -2.28
C LYS A 352 -6.48 -15.03 -1.85
N GLU A 353 -7.20 -15.83 -2.63
CA GLU A 353 -8.56 -16.27 -2.25
C GLU A 353 -8.57 -17.07 -0.94
N TYR A 354 -7.62 -18.00 -0.77
CA TYR A 354 -7.48 -18.75 0.47
C TYR A 354 -7.19 -17.81 1.64
N SER A 355 -6.29 -16.85 1.45
CA SER A 355 -5.95 -15.84 2.44
C SER A 355 -7.15 -14.97 2.82
N ASP A 356 -7.88 -14.42 1.85
CA ASP A 356 -9.04 -13.57 2.09
C ASP A 356 -10.13 -14.35 2.85
N THR A 357 -10.35 -15.61 2.48
CA THR A 357 -11.33 -16.48 3.12
C THR A 357 -10.95 -16.80 4.56
N LEU A 358 -9.67 -17.11 4.81
CA LEU A 358 -9.16 -17.42 6.15
C LEU A 358 -9.09 -16.18 7.06
N HIS A 359 -8.83 -14.99 6.51
CA HIS A 359 -8.87 -13.74 7.27
C HIS A 359 -10.29 -13.26 7.58
N GLY A 360 -11.27 -13.62 6.74
CA GLY A 360 -12.69 -13.31 6.96
C GLY A 360 -13.40 -14.18 8.00
N GLY A 361 -12.77 -15.26 8.49
CA GLY A 361 -13.36 -16.24 9.41
C GLY A 361 -12.56 -16.44 10.71
N MET A 362 -13.23 -16.93 11.76
CA MET A 362 -12.60 -17.31 13.04
C MET A 362 -12.36 -18.83 13.17
N ASP A 363 -12.67 -19.60 12.13
CA ASP A 363 -12.68 -21.06 12.15
C ASP A 363 -11.28 -21.64 11.89
N ASN A 364 -10.69 -22.25 12.93
CA ASN A 364 -9.42 -22.98 12.81
C ASN A 364 -9.58 -24.31 12.04
N ASP A 365 -10.80 -24.85 11.93
CA ASP A 365 -11.08 -26.11 11.22
C ASP A 365 -11.43 -25.89 9.76
N SER A 366 -11.16 -24.69 9.24
CA SER A 366 -11.42 -24.33 7.85
C SER A 366 -10.77 -25.32 6.88
N PRO A 367 -11.52 -25.82 5.87
CA PRO A 367 -10.98 -26.77 4.90
C PRO A 367 -9.86 -26.18 4.03
N TYR A 368 -9.65 -24.86 4.07
CA TYR A 368 -8.54 -24.20 3.38
C TYR A 368 -7.18 -24.50 4.03
N PHE A 369 -7.11 -24.75 5.35
CA PHE A 369 -5.87 -25.20 5.97
C PHE A 369 -5.45 -26.59 5.48
N LEU A 370 -6.40 -27.51 5.28
CA LEU A 370 -6.14 -28.82 4.68
C LEU A 370 -5.61 -28.70 3.24
N ARG A 371 -6.12 -27.72 2.47
CA ARG A 371 -5.61 -27.44 1.12
C ARG A 371 -4.19 -26.90 1.15
N LEU A 372 -3.88 -25.98 2.07
CA LEU A 372 -2.51 -25.45 2.26
C LEU A 372 -1.54 -26.57 2.67
N GLN A 373 -1.94 -27.42 3.61
CA GLN A 373 -1.16 -28.58 4.04
C GLN A 373 -0.92 -29.57 2.89
N GLU A 374 -1.93 -29.82 2.04
CA GLU A 374 -1.79 -30.73 0.89
C GLU A 374 -0.81 -30.16 -0.16
N ILE A 375 -0.88 -28.86 -0.45
CA ILE A 375 0.08 -28.18 -1.34
C ILE A 375 1.50 -28.29 -0.76
N PHE A 376 1.65 -28.10 0.55
CA PHE A 376 2.94 -28.25 1.24
C PHE A 376 3.47 -29.69 1.16
N ASN A 377 2.63 -30.68 1.48
CA ASN A 377 2.98 -32.10 1.47
C ASN A 377 3.48 -32.56 0.09
N ARG A 378 2.91 -32.00 -0.99
CA ARG A 378 3.33 -32.31 -2.37
C ARG A 378 4.48 -31.45 -2.89
N GLY A 379 4.78 -30.31 -2.27
CA GLY A 379 5.87 -29.43 -2.70
C GLY A 379 7.23 -30.13 -2.69
N ILE A 380 8.20 -29.67 -3.48
CA ILE A 380 9.52 -30.28 -3.55
C ILE A 380 10.38 -29.81 -2.38
N GLY A 381 10.98 -30.77 -1.65
CA GLY A 381 12.00 -30.48 -0.65
C GLY A 381 13.23 -29.81 -1.26
N ILE A 382 13.70 -28.73 -0.65
CA ILE A 382 14.80 -27.92 -1.20
C ILE A 382 16.10 -28.39 -0.55
N ARG A 383 17.13 -28.60 -1.39
CA ARG A 383 18.46 -28.99 -0.91
C ARG A 383 19.31 -27.78 -0.51
N ASP A 384 19.17 -26.68 -1.26
CA ASP A 384 19.92 -25.45 -1.04
C ASP A 384 19.13 -24.26 -1.62
N MET A 385 19.25 -23.10 -1.00
CA MET A 385 18.52 -21.87 -1.33
C MET A 385 19.43 -20.67 -1.07
N GLU A 386 19.45 -19.71 -1.99
CA GLU A 386 20.26 -18.49 -1.85
C GLU A 386 19.53 -17.32 -2.51
N GLY A 387 19.77 -16.12 -2.01
CA GLY A 387 19.24 -14.87 -2.53
C GLY A 387 18.20 -14.21 -1.64
N HIS A 388 17.56 -13.17 -2.16
CA HIS A 388 16.49 -12.43 -1.51
C HIS A 388 15.14 -12.86 -2.06
N TYR A 389 14.19 -13.15 -1.16
CA TYR A 389 12.85 -13.58 -1.51
C TYR A 389 11.81 -12.71 -0.82
N ARG A 390 10.81 -12.28 -1.59
CA ARG A 390 9.70 -11.45 -1.14
C ARG A 390 8.72 -12.27 -0.32
N GLY A 391 8.32 -11.74 0.83
CA GLY A 391 7.39 -12.39 1.74
C GLY A 391 5.93 -12.02 1.45
N ALA A 392 5.03 -12.97 1.68
CA ALA A 392 3.61 -12.70 1.88
C ALA A 392 3.05 -13.67 2.91
N LEU A 393 2.28 -13.17 3.88
CA LEU A 393 1.55 -14.02 4.80
C LEU A 393 0.28 -14.53 4.12
N VAL A 394 0.06 -15.85 4.15
CA VAL A 394 -1.21 -16.43 3.68
C VAL A 394 -2.22 -16.39 4.81
N SER A 395 -1.88 -16.92 5.99
CA SER A 395 -2.77 -16.93 7.15
C SER A 395 -2.03 -17.37 8.42
N TRP A 396 -2.53 -16.98 9.59
CA TRP A 396 -2.21 -17.63 10.86
C TRP A 396 -3.21 -18.74 11.18
N HIS A 397 -2.77 -19.72 11.95
CA HIS A 397 -3.52 -20.87 12.41
C HIS A 397 -3.29 -21.02 13.93
N ALA A 398 -4.34 -20.98 14.75
CA ALA A 398 -4.14 -21.04 16.19
C ALA A 398 -3.97 -22.49 16.66
N GLU A 399 -2.75 -22.84 17.06
CA GLU A 399 -2.39 -24.17 17.57
C GLU A 399 -1.75 -24.11 18.96
N GLY A 400 -1.50 -25.29 19.56
CA GLY A 400 -0.87 -25.41 20.88
C GLY A 400 -1.77 -24.90 22.02
N MET A 401 -1.22 -24.13 22.98
CA MET A 401 -1.99 -23.60 24.11
C MET A 401 -3.14 -22.67 23.69
N LEU A 402 -3.08 -22.09 22.49
CA LEU A 402 -4.10 -21.18 21.96
C LEU A 402 -5.27 -21.91 21.29
N LYS A 403 -5.14 -23.22 21.05
CA LYS A 403 -6.23 -24.09 20.58
C LYS A 403 -7.36 -24.23 21.60
N PHE A 404 -7.09 -23.97 22.89
CA PHE A 404 -8.09 -24.09 23.97
C PHE A 404 -9.35 -23.22 23.77
N PHE A 405 -9.28 -22.19 22.93
CA PHE A 405 -10.41 -21.30 22.67
C PHE A 405 -11.23 -21.68 21.42
N ASP A 406 -10.87 -22.73 20.65
CA ASP A 406 -11.52 -23.16 19.39
C ASP A 406 -11.79 -22.00 18.39
N LEU A 407 -11.01 -20.93 18.49
CA LEU A 407 -11.14 -19.71 17.70
C LEU A 407 -9.75 -19.31 17.22
N ASN A 408 -9.63 -18.84 15.97
CA ASN A 408 -8.38 -18.35 15.41
C ASN A 408 -8.01 -16.95 15.95
N THR A 409 -7.87 -16.86 17.28
CA THR A 409 -7.58 -15.62 18.01
C THR A 409 -6.24 -15.01 17.64
N VAL A 410 -5.26 -15.82 17.19
CA VAL A 410 -3.96 -15.37 16.66
C VAL A 410 -4.16 -14.65 15.34
N ASN A 411 -4.92 -15.21 14.41
CA ASN A 411 -5.23 -14.55 13.15
C ASN A 411 -6.01 -13.25 13.38
N LEU A 412 -6.90 -13.23 14.38
CA LEU A 412 -7.65 -12.02 14.76
C LEU A 412 -6.73 -10.94 15.38
N ALA A 413 -5.84 -11.32 16.29
CA ALA A 413 -4.84 -10.43 16.87
C ALA A 413 -3.85 -9.91 15.82
N TRP A 414 -3.46 -10.76 14.86
CA TRP A 414 -2.67 -10.32 13.73
C TRP A 414 -3.46 -9.36 12.84
N THR A 415 -4.61 -9.75 12.30
CA THR A 415 -5.42 -8.95 11.38
C THR A 415 -5.81 -7.59 11.97
N ASN A 416 -6.18 -7.55 13.26
CA ASN A 416 -6.71 -6.35 13.90
C ASN A 416 -5.68 -5.51 14.66
N LEU A 417 -4.55 -6.09 15.09
CA LEU A 417 -3.55 -5.38 15.90
C LEU A 417 -2.17 -5.39 15.25
N ALA A 418 -1.58 -6.56 14.97
CA ALA A 418 -0.15 -6.64 14.62
C ALA A 418 0.16 -6.48 13.12
N ARG A 419 -0.74 -6.88 12.21
CA ARG A 419 -0.56 -6.80 10.74
C ARG A 419 -0.23 -5.39 10.29
N ASN A 420 -0.94 -4.41 10.85
CA ASN A 420 -0.72 -3.02 10.54
C ASN A 420 0.69 -2.56 10.94
N PHE A 421 1.33 -3.19 11.92
CA PHE A 421 2.70 -2.87 12.39
C PHE A 421 3.76 -3.84 11.85
N SER A 422 3.39 -4.80 10.99
CA SER A 422 4.34 -5.71 10.39
C SER A 422 5.21 -4.96 9.40
N THR A 423 6.51 -4.91 9.67
CA THR A 423 7.51 -4.32 8.79
C THR A 423 8.13 -5.34 7.84
N TRP A 424 7.67 -6.59 7.89
CA TRP A 424 8.34 -7.76 7.28
C TRP A 424 8.16 -7.79 5.77
N THR A 425 9.24 -7.70 5.01
CA THR A 425 9.22 -7.66 3.53
C THR A 425 9.60 -8.99 2.88
N GLY A 426 10.19 -9.92 3.63
CA GLY A 426 10.72 -11.16 3.09
C GLY A 426 11.90 -11.74 3.88
N LYS A 427 12.73 -12.53 3.18
CA LYS A 427 13.91 -13.16 3.77
C LYS A 427 15.10 -13.09 2.82
N SER A 428 16.27 -12.81 3.38
CA SER A 428 17.57 -12.93 2.70
C SER A 428 18.28 -14.19 3.16
N ILE A 429 18.83 -14.95 2.22
CA ILE A 429 19.56 -16.19 2.48
C ILE A 429 20.91 -16.11 1.77
N GLU A 430 21.98 -16.22 2.55
CA GLU A 430 23.36 -15.89 2.15
C GLU A 430 24.31 -17.05 2.51
N GLU A 431 25.49 -17.05 1.90
CA GLU A 431 26.54 -17.99 2.30
C GLU A 431 26.96 -17.75 3.76
N ILE A 432 27.21 -18.84 4.48
CA ILE A 432 27.82 -18.77 5.81
C ILE A 432 29.21 -19.39 5.76
N THR A 433 30.20 -18.69 6.33
CA THR A 433 31.53 -19.26 6.48
C THR A 433 31.51 -20.36 7.54
N ARG A 434 32.42 -21.33 7.42
CA ARG A 434 32.51 -22.43 8.38
C ARG A 434 32.77 -21.93 9.79
N GLU A 435 33.64 -20.94 9.94
CA GLU A 435 33.97 -20.34 11.24
C GLU A 435 32.75 -19.70 11.88
N ARG A 436 31.94 -18.96 11.11
CA ARG A 436 30.71 -18.34 11.60
C ARG A 436 29.64 -19.38 11.93
N LEU A 437 29.54 -20.46 11.15
CA LEU A 437 28.62 -21.56 11.42
C LEU A 437 28.98 -22.28 12.73
N GLU A 438 30.26 -22.63 12.91
CA GLU A 438 30.77 -23.24 14.13
C GLU A 438 30.55 -22.31 15.33
N GLU A 439 30.77 -20.99 15.16
CA GLU A 439 30.49 -20.01 16.20
C GLU A 439 29.00 -19.99 16.57
N MET A 440 28.10 -19.81 15.61
CA MET A 440 26.67 -19.62 15.87
C MET A 440 25.97 -20.86 16.43
N THR A 441 26.53 -22.04 16.18
CA THR A 441 25.92 -23.34 16.55
C THR A 441 26.71 -24.11 17.61
N ASP A 442 27.69 -23.46 18.25
CA ASP A 442 28.60 -24.09 19.22
C ASP A 442 29.30 -25.36 18.69
N GLY A 443 29.61 -25.35 17.39
CA GLY A 443 30.26 -26.46 16.68
C GLY A 443 29.37 -27.66 16.38
N TYR A 444 28.06 -27.56 16.62
CA TYR A 444 27.10 -28.62 16.29
C TYR A 444 26.98 -28.81 14.77
N GLU A 445 26.75 -27.71 14.05
CA GLU A 445 26.67 -27.74 12.59
C GLU A 445 28.09 -27.80 12.00
N LYS A 446 28.40 -28.92 11.34
CA LYS A 446 29.73 -29.17 10.75
C LYS A 446 29.86 -28.75 9.28
N GLY A 447 28.77 -28.25 8.68
CA GLY A 447 28.72 -27.91 7.26
C GLY A 447 28.77 -29.12 6.33
N GLU A 448 28.29 -30.29 6.79
CA GLU A 448 28.19 -31.51 5.97
C GLU A 448 27.08 -31.39 4.91
N LEU A 449 26.06 -30.57 5.19
CA LEU A 449 25.03 -30.16 4.26
C LEU A 449 25.28 -28.72 3.79
N PRO A 450 24.74 -28.31 2.64
CA PRO A 450 24.66 -26.90 2.28
C PRO A 450 23.85 -26.13 3.34
N THR A 451 24.55 -25.37 4.17
CA THR A 451 23.99 -24.54 5.24
C THR A 451 24.18 -23.07 4.88
N ARG A 452 23.16 -22.26 5.16
CA ARG A 452 23.11 -20.83 4.81
C ARG A 452 22.81 -19.97 6.03
N TRP A 453 23.28 -18.73 5.99
CA TRP A 453 22.94 -17.68 6.93
C TRP A 453 21.70 -16.96 6.44
N GLY A 454 20.66 -16.88 7.26
CA GLY A 454 19.41 -16.25 6.88
C GLY A 454 18.99 -15.13 7.80
N ALA A 455 18.19 -14.21 7.27
CA ALA A 455 17.56 -13.15 8.04
C ALA A 455 16.18 -12.83 7.50
N ASN A 456 15.27 -12.38 8.38
CA ASN A 456 14.10 -11.65 7.94
C ASN A 456 14.49 -10.24 7.50
N THR A 457 13.88 -9.75 6.45
CA THR A 457 14.10 -8.39 5.93
C THR A 457 12.93 -7.49 6.32
N GLN A 458 13.22 -6.24 6.69
CA GLN A 458 12.21 -5.29 7.15
C GLN A 458 12.35 -3.93 6.45
N SER A 459 11.24 -3.27 6.16
CA SER A 459 11.17 -1.87 5.72
C SER A 459 10.94 -0.96 6.91
N ILE A 460 11.71 0.12 7.05
CA ILE A 460 11.59 1.15 8.10
C ILE A 460 11.49 2.57 7.52
N ARG A 461 10.63 2.76 6.54
CA ARG A 461 10.54 4.01 5.75
C ARG A 461 9.54 4.99 6.34
N THR A 462 8.40 4.47 6.77
CA THR A 462 7.29 5.23 7.37
C THR A 462 7.53 5.51 8.85
N PHE A 463 6.79 6.48 9.42
CA PHE A 463 6.87 6.80 10.85
C PHE A 463 6.59 5.58 11.74
N LYS A 464 5.60 4.77 11.35
CA LYS A 464 5.21 3.57 12.07
C LYS A 464 6.31 2.53 12.06
N GLU A 465 6.87 2.23 10.90
CA GLU A 465 7.94 1.25 10.80
C GLU A 465 9.21 1.76 11.51
N LYS A 466 9.50 3.06 11.47
CA LYS A 466 10.57 3.68 12.28
C LYS A 466 10.30 3.56 13.78
N PHE A 467 9.04 3.70 14.20
CA PHE A 467 8.64 3.47 15.59
C PHE A 467 8.82 2.00 15.99
N VAL A 468 8.42 1.05 15.14
CA VAL A 468 8.68 -0.38 15.33
C VAL A 468 10.18 -0.65 15.39
N GLY A 469 10.99 -0.09 14.49
CA GLY A 469 12.45 -0.19 14.53
C GLY A 469 13.06 0.37 15.81
N ARG A 470 12.52 1.47 16.34
CA ARG A 470 12.91 2.00 17.67
C ARG A 470 12.52 1.05 18.80
N LEU A 471 11.33 0.46 18.75
CA LEU A 471 10.90 -0.55 19.73
C LEU A 471 11.79 -1.78 19.67
N MET A 472 12.19 -2.23 18.47
CA MET A 472 13.14 -3.34 18.29
C MET A 472 14.48 -3.02 18.96
N ASN A 473 15.01 -1.80 18.76
CA ASN A 473 16.23 -1.35 19.43
C ASN A 473 16.09 -1.28 20.96
N ILE A 474 14.93 -0.80 21.47
CA ILE A 474 14.66 -0.74 22.92
C ILE A 474 14.55 -2.14 23.51
N ALA A 475 13.97 -3.07 22.77
CA ALA A 475 13.84 -4.48 23.14
C ALA A 475 15.15 -5.28 22.95
N ASP A 476 16.26 -4.62 22.59
CA ASP A 476 17.56 -5.22 22.32
C ASP A 476 17.50 -6.37 21.29
N ILE A 477 16.59 -6.25 20.32
CA ILE A 477 16.49 -7.20 19.22
C ILE A 477 17.71 -6.99 18.31
N TRP A 478 18.42 -8.06 18.00
CA TRP A 478 19.55 -7.99 17.07
C TRP A 478 19.07 -7.60 15.67
N THR A 479 19.45 -6.41 15.24
CA THR A 479 19.21 -5.88 13.90
C THR A 479 20.53 -5.48 13.21
N GLU A 480 20.62 -5.71 11.91
CA GLU A 480 21.71 -5.21 11.06
C GLU A 480 21.12 -4.28 9.99
N SER A 481 21.53 -3.00 9.99
CA SER A 481 21.16 -2.06 8.93
C SER A 481 21.84 -2.44 7.63
N VAL A 482 21.16 -2.25 6.50
CA VAL A 482 21.76 -2.52 5.18
C VAL A 482 22.25 -1.26 4.48
N PRO A 483 23.24 -1.36 3.56
CA PRO A 483 23.70 -0.23 2.78
C PRO A 483 22.57 0.43 1.96
N PRO A 484 22.59 1.76 1.76
CA PRO A 484 21.52 2.48 1.05
C PRO A 484 21.25 1.99 -0.38
N ASP A 485 22.29 1.53 -1.09
CA ASP A 485 22.17 0.97 -2.44
C ASP A 485 21.46 -0.40 -2.45
N GLU A 486 21.76 -1.26 -1.47
CA GLU A 486 21.02 -2.50 -1.25
C GLU A 486 19.57 -2.20 -0.89
N ALA A 487 19.33 -1.24 0.00
CA ALA A 487 17.98 -0.86 0.43
C ALA A 487 17.13 -0.33 -0.72
N LEU A 488 17.71 0.48 -1.61
CA LEU A 488 17.05 0.99 -2.79
C LEU A 488 16.73 -0.14 -3.78
N ARG A 489 17.69 -1.03 -4.03
CA ARG A 489 17.56 -2.12 -5.01
C ARG A 489 16.60 -3.22 -4.55
N LEU A 490 16.66 -3.59 -3.27
CA LEU A 490 15.95 -4.74 -2.71
C LEU A 490 14.76 -4.35 -1.84
N GLY A 491 14.51 -3.07 -1.57
CA GLY A 491 13.28 -2.62 -0.92
C GLY A 491 13.14 -3.04 0.55
N TYR A 492 14.24 -3.12 1.30
CA TYR A 492 14.24 -3.31 2.75
C TYR A 492 15.42 -2.55 3.36
N ASP A 493 15.34 -2.15 4.62
CA ASP A 493 16.30 -1.23 5.24
C ASP A 493 17.08 -1.87 6.40
N LEU A 494 16.60 -3.00 6.93
CA LEU A 494 17.31 -3.78 7.94
C LEU A 494 17.05 -5.28 7.84
N LYS A 495 17.96 -6.05 8.41
CA LYS A 495 17.88 -7.50 8.64
C LYS A 495 17.73 -7.78 10.13
N ASN A 496 16.84 -8.69 10.50
CA ASN A 496 16.64 -9.12 11.88
C ASN A 496 16.14 -10.57 11.94
N PHE A 497 15.97 -11.10 13.16
CA PHE A 497 15.52 -12.48 13.39
C PHE A 497 16.33 -13.46 12.53
N PHE A 498 17.63 -13.49 12.78
CA PHE A 498 18.57 -14.33 12.04
C PHE A 498 18.28 -15.81 12.26
N PHE A 499 18.64 -16.64 11.29
CA PHE A 499 18.42 -18.08 11.33
C PHE A 499 19.53 -18.84 10.61
N ILE A 500 19.70 -20.10 11.00
CA ILE A 500 20.54 -21.05 10.27
C ILE A 500 19.61 -21.91 9.39
N ALA A 501 19.91 -21.96 8.09
CA ALA A 501 19.07 -22.66 7.13
C ALA A 501 19.80 -23.84 6.49
N HIS A 502 19.14 -24.99 6.42
CA HIS A 502 19.63 -26.17 5.70
C HIS A 502 18.49 -27.14 5.42
N GLN A 503 18.77 -28.15 4.60
CA GLN A 503 17.83 -29.26 4.37
C GLN A 503 17.67 -30.09 5.64
N ALA A 504 16.42 -30.43 5.98
CA ALA A 504 16.08 -31.26 7.14
C ALA A 504 14.81 -32.10 6.87
N LYS A 505 14.46 -32.95 7.84
CA LYS A 505 13.18 -33.66 7.87
C LYS A 505 12.13 -32.80 8.58
N SER A 506 10.93 -32.75 8.03
CA SER A 506 9.82 -31.99 8.61
C SER A 506 9.49 -32.49 10.03
N LEU A 507 9.34 -31.53 10.93
CA LEU A 507 8.93 -31.67 12.33
C LEU A 507 7.41 -31.76 12.47
N ASN A 508 6.66 -31.35 11.44
CA ASN A 508 5.22 -31.50 11.41
C ASN A 508 4.86 -32.97 11.22
N GLU A 509 4.19 -33.58 12.20
CA GLU A 509 3.79 -34.99 12.15
C GLU A 509 2.92 -35.32 10.92
N ASN A 510 2.14 -34.34 10.45
CA ASN A 510 1.31 -34.48 9.24
C ASN A 510 2.14 -34.57 7.94
N CYS A 511 3.43 -34.24 7.99
CA CYS A 511 4.37 -34.35 6.87
C CYS A 511 5.18 -35.65 6.91
N GLN A 512 5.05 -36.49 7.94
CA GLN A 512 5.69 -37.81 8.07
C GLN A 512 7.19 -37.86 7.67
N GLY A 513 7.98 -36.87 8.09
CA GLY A 513 9.42 -36.82 7.78
C GLY A 513 9.75 -36.50 6.31
N LYS A 514 8.91 -35.71 5.65
CA LYS A 514 9.21 -35.12 4.34
C LYS A 514 10.51 -34.30 4.37
N ASP A 515 11.28 -34.31 3.28
CA ASP A 515 12.41 -33.39 3.13
C ASP A 515 11.92 -31.95 2.92
N VAL A 516 12.42 -31.03 3.74
CA VAL A 516 12.09 -29.60 3.73
C VAL A 516 13.37 -28.78 3.86
N TYR A 517 13.27 -27.49 3.56
CA TYR A 517 14.31 -26.54 3.97
C TYR A 517 13.88 -25.88 5.27
N GLN A 518 14.67 -26.03 6.32
CA GLN A 518 14.32 -25.54 7.63
C GLN A 518 15.05 -24.23 7.92
N PHE A 519 14.34 -23.25 8.48
CA PHE A 519 14.92 -22.03 9.04
C PHE A 519 14.90 -22.13 10.56
N ASN A 520 16.06 -22.34 11.17
CA ASN A 520 16.18 -22.54 12.60
C ASN A 520 16.58 -21.23 13.31
N TYR A 521 15.63 -20.65 14.04
CA TYR A 521 15.80 -19.42 14.81
C TYR A 521 16.19 -19.68 16.28
N ARG A 522 16.24 -20.95 16.69
CA ARG A 522 16.33 -21.34 18.11
C ARG A 522 17.75 -21.35 18.67
N TRP A 523 18.77 -21.19 17.83
CA TRP A 523 20.15 -21.14 18.28
C TRP A 523 20.36 -19.97 19.26
N PRO A 524 20.84 -20.21 20.50
CA PRO A 524 20.93 -19.17 21.52
C PRO A 524 21.72 -17.93 21.10
N LYS A 525 22.77 -18.11 20.29
CA LYS A 525 23.62 -17.01 19.80
C LYS A 525 22.96 -16.12 18.76
N LEU A 526 21.84 -16.54 18.17
CA LEU A 526 21.04 -15.70 17.28
C LEU A 526 20.27 -14.60 18.03
N LYS A 527 20.19 -14.70 19.37
CA LYS A 527 19.50 -13.72 20.23
C LYS A 527 18.07 -13.42 19.76
N THR A 528 17.41 -14.41 19.18
CA THR A 528 16.03 -14.32 18.76
C THR A 528 15.15 -14.11 19.98
N ILE A 529 14.15 -13.22 19.91
CA ILE A 529 13.22 -12.95 21.02
C ILE A 529 11.97 -13.84 20.94
N ILE A 530 11.17 -13.83 22.00
CA ILE A 530 9.86 -14.51 22.02
C ILE A 530 8.87 -13.79 21.07
N PRO A 531 8.07 -14.53 20.28
CA PRO A 531 7.98 -15.98 20.25
C PRO A 531 8.98 -16.65 19.29
N ASP A 532 9.64 -15.91 18.41
CA ASP A 532 10.46 -16.44 17.30
C ASP A 532 11.61 -17.34 17.76
N CYS A 533 12.10 -17.22 19.00
CA CYS A 533 13.09 -18.13 19.58
C CYS A 533 12.59 -19.57 19.79
N TYR A 534 11.29 -19.80 19.63
CA TYR A 534 10.64 -21.11 19.61
C TYR A 534 10.32 -21.60 18.19
N CYS A 535 10.64 -20.80 17.16
CA CYS A 535 10.25 -21.05 15.79
C CYS A 535 11.29 -21.86 15.01
N MET A 536 10.79 -22.75 14.16
CA MET A 536 11.51 -23.33 13.03
C MET A 536 10.60 -23.30 11.81
N ASP A 537 10.87 -22.43 10.84
CA ASP A 537 10.06 -22.45 9.61
C ASP A 537 10.45 -23.65 8.76
N GLU A 538 9.49 -24.19 8.01
CA GLU A 538 9.76 -25.23 7.02
C GLU A 538 9.25 -24.80 5.66
N ILE A 539 10.08 -24.95 4.63
CA ILE A 539 9.82 -24.47 3.28
C ILE A 539 9.88 -25.60 2.27
N VAL A 540 8.95 -25.57 1.31
CA VAL A 540 8.98 -26.39 0.11
C VAL A 540 8.79 -25.53 -1.14
N LYS A 541 9.33 -25.99 -2.27
CA LYS A 541 9.11 -25.36 -3.57
C LYS A 541 7.80 -25.86 -4.17
N ILE A 542 6.92 -24.95 -4.57
CA ILE A 542 5.60 -25.28 -5.15
C ILE A 542 5.44 -24.82 -6.59
N ALA A 543 6.28 -23.91 -7.06
CA ALA A 543 6.48 -23.59 -8.47
C ALA A 543 7.90 -23.04 -8.66
N SER A 544 8.33 -22.84 -9.91
CA SER A 544 9.60 -22.14 -10.13
C SER A 544 9.52 -20.74 -9.51
N GLY A 545 10.46 -20.39 -8.62
CA GLY A 545 10.50 -19.09 -7.96
C GLY A 545 9.40 -18.82 -6.92
N LEU A 546 8.59 -19.82 -6.55
CA LEU A 546 7.55 -19.69 -5.52
C LEU A 546 7.64 -20.85 -4.53
N TYR A 547 7.66 -20.49 -3.25
CA TYR A 547 7.86 -21.39 -2.15
C TYR A 547 6.75 -21.19 -1.11
N LEU A 548 6.27 -22.30 -0.55
CA LEU A 548 5.30 -22.31 0.53
C LEU A 548 6.02 -22.68 1.82
N GLY A 549 5.85 -21.82 2.82
CA GLY A 549 6.37 -22.01 4.17
C GLY A 549 5.27 -22.31 5.18
N GLN A 550 5.62 -23.08 6.20
CA GLN A 550 4.82 -23.23 7.42
C GLN A 550 5.60 -22.74 8.64
N LEU A 551 4.90 -22.10 9.57
CA LEU A 551 5.46 -21.50 10.80
C LEU A 551 5.37 -22.50 11.95
N MET A 552 6.42 -23.27 12.21
CA MET A 552 6.39 -24.28 13.28
C MET A 552 6.93 -23.71 14.59
N TYR A 553 6.11 -23.62 15.62
CA TYR A 553 6.54 -23.21 16.96
C TYR A 553 6.53 -24.39 17.92
N ALA A 554 7.56 -24.47 18.75
CA ALA A 554 7.57 -25.35 19.91
C ALA A 554 6.45 -24.96 20.87
N THR A 555 5.63 -25.92 21.30
CA THR A 555 4.55 -25.67 22.25
C THR A 555 4.98 -25.97 23.70
N GLU A 556 6.02 -26.78 23.88
CA GLU A 556 6.66 -27.00 25.19
C GLU A 556 7.71 -25.91 25.47
N ILE A 557 7.24 -24.68 25.69
CA ILE A 557 8.07 -23.46 25.78
C ILE A 557 9.00 -23.40 27.02
N LEU A 558 8.80 -24.28 28.00
CA LEU A 558 9.61 -24.36 29.22
C LEU A 558 10.87 -25.22 29.04
N ILE A 559 10.96 -25.99 27.95
CA ILE A 559 12.12 -26.83 27.66
C ILE A 559 13.16 -26.00 26.88
N PRO A 560 14.37 -25.80 27.42
CA PRO A 560 15.44 -25.10 26.70
C PRO A 560 15.78 -25.81 25.39
N TYR A 561 16.14 -25.04 24.36
CA TYR A 561 16.56 -25.62 23.10
C TYR A 561 17.94 -26.30 23.24
N ASP A 562 17.97 -27.58 22.92
CA ASP A 562 19.13 -28.45 22.79
C ASP A 562 19.06 -29.14 21.41
N PRO A 563 20.02 -28.88 20.50
CA PRO A 563 20.04 -29.48 19.16
C PRO A 563 20.37 -30.98 19.17
N THR A 564 20.83 -31.54 20.29
CA THR A 564 21.08 -32.99 20.45
C THR A 564 19.86 -33.76 20.92
N ALA A 565 18.85 -33.05 21.44
CA ALA A 565 17.62 -33.64 21.95
C ALA A 565 16.68 -34.06 20.81
N ASP A 566 15.87 -35.09 21.04
CA ASP A 566 14.83 -35.51 20.09
C ASP A 566 13.85 -34.34 19.83
N PRO A 567 13.66 -33.89 18.57
CA PRO A 567 12.78 -32.75 18.28
C PRO A 567 11.33 -32.93 18.75
N SER A 568 10.85 -34.18 18.89
CA SER A 568 9.51 -34.47 19.41
C SER A 568 9.28 -33.98 20.84
N LEU A 569 10.35 -33.77 21.62
CA LEU A 569 10.29 -33.22 22.98
C LEU A 569 9.68 -31.82 23.03
N TYR A 570 9.84 -31.04 21.95
CA TYR A 570 9.35 -29.65 21.91
C TYR A 570 7.91 -29.51 21.43
N LYS A 571 7.30 -30.60 20.92
CA LYS A 571 5.95 -30.65 20.36
C LYS A 571 5.66 -29.47 19.44
N TYR A 572 6.31 -29.46 18.28
CA TYR A 572 6.08 -28.42 17.29
C TYR A 572 4.66 -28.49 16.70
N ALA A 573 4.02 -27.33 16.58
CA ALA A 573 2.73 -27.21 15.91
C ALA A 573 2.78 -26.10 14.85
N ASN A 574 1.90 -26.18 13.85
CA ASN A 574 1.84 -25.22 12.76
C ASN A 574 0.96 -24.01 13.14
N PHE A 575 1.58 -22.84 13.20
CA PHE A 575 0.93 -21.58 13.53
C PHE A 575 0.54 -20.74 12.31
N GLY A 576 0.86 -21.17 11.09
CA GLY A 576 0.45 -20.43 9.90
C GLY A 576 1.25 -20.78 8.64
N TYR A 577 0.84 -20.16 7.55
CA TYR A 577 1.43 -20.35 6.22
C TYR A 577 1.87 -19.02 5.63
N PHE A 578 3.01 -19.03 4.95
CA PHE A 578 3.54 -17.87 4.24
C PHE A 578 4.15 -18.27 2.91
N LEU A 579 4.36 -17.29 2.04
CA LEU A 579 5.02 -17.47 0.75
C LEU A 579 6.36 -16.75 0.77
N LEU A 580 7.33 -17.36 0.12
CA LEU A 580 8.55 -16.71 -0.36
C LEU A 580 8.54 -16.76 -1.88
N MET A 581 8.88 -15.64 -2.52
CA MET A 581 8.73 -15.52 -3.96
C MET A 581 9.81 -14.65 -4.60
N ASP A 582 10.14 -14.95 -5.86
CA ASP A 582 10.99 -14.10 -6.68
C ASP A 582 10.27 -12.81 -7.13
N ASP A 583 11.00 -11.93 -7.81
CA ASP A 583 10.47 -10.64 -8.24
C ASP A 583 9.33 -10.78 -9.26
N GLU A 584 9.31 -11.82 -10.11
CA GLU A 584 8.22 -12.01 -11.08
C GLU A 584 6.89 -12.35 -10.39
N TRP A 585 6.95 -13.24 -9.39
CA TRP A 585 5.79 -13.54 -8.56
C TRP A 585 5.39 -12.36 -7.67
N HIS A 586 6.36 -11.60 -7.18
CA HIS A 586 6.10 -10.39 -6.41
C HIS A 586 5.33 -9.35 -7.22
N GLN A 587 5.66 -9.14 -8.50
CA GLN A 587 4.88 -8.25 -9.37
C GLN A 587 3.42 -8.70 -9.49
N ILE A 588 3.16 -10.00 -9.64
CA ILE A 588 1.79 -10.53 -9.65
C ILE A 588 1.10 -10.25 -8.31
N ARG A 589 1.77 -10.52 -7.18
CA ARG A 589 1.27 -10.24 -5.83
C ARG A 589 0.87 -8.76 -5.67
N LEU A 590 1.71 -7.83 -6.12
CA LEU A 590 1.45 -6.39 -6.10
C LEU A 590 0.21 -6.04 -6.94
N ASN A 591 0.15 -6.55 -8.17
CA ASN A 591 -0.94 -6.27 -9.10
C ASN A 591 -2.31 -6.74 -8.59
N ILE A 592 -2.35 -7.88 -7.88
CA ILE A 592 -3.62 -8.43 -7.37
C ILE A 592 -3.97 -7.93 -5.97
N GLY A 593 -3.11 -7.13 -5.33
CA GLY A 593 -3.37 -6.63 -3.98
C GLY A 593 -3.26 -7.69 -2.88
N PHE A 594 -2.38 -8.67 -3.00
CA PHE A 594 -2.24 -9.73 -2.00
C PHE A 594 -1.21 -9.36 -0.92
N ASP A 595 -1.69 -9.19 0.30
CA ASP A 595 -0.90 -8.92 1.51
C ASP A 595 -0.02 -7.66 1.45
N LEU A 596 -0.52 -6.54 0.95
CA LEU A 596 0.29 -5.34 0.68
C LEU A 596 0.67 -4.49 1.91
N THR A 597 0.40 -4.95 3.14
CA THR A 597 0.64 -4.14 4.35
C THR A 597 2.13 -3.89 4.66
N ASN A 598 3.04 -4.53 3.93
CA ASN A 598 4.50 -4.48 4.07
C ASN A 598 5.22 -3.87 2.85
N VAL A 599 4.50 -3.13 1.99
CA VAL A 599 5.04 -2.55 0.73
C VAL A 599 5.09 -1.03 0.79
#